data_AF-A0A0G0RRL0-F1
#
_entry.id   AF-A0A0G0RRL0-F1
#
_cell.length_a   1.000
_cell.length_b   1.000
_cell.length_c   1.000
_cell.angle_alpha   90.00
_cell.angle_beta   90.00
_cell.angle_gamma   90.00
#
_symmetry.space_group_name_H-M   'P 1'
#
loop_
_entity.id
_entity.type
_entity.pdbx_description
1 polymer ?
#
loop_
_entity_poly.entity_id
_entity_poly.type
_entity_poly.pdbx_seq_one_letter_code
_entity_poly.pdbx_strand_id
1 'polypeptide(L)' 'MIITTVCIRCGRDRILFKKWTEKSESNGKITTNELHVCPDSECQKIVDQKFAEMREKRMESEIRKSNLKLTKS' A
#
# COMPACT_ATOMS: atom_id res chain seq x y z
N MET A 1 18.92 -3.88 -13.91
CA MET A 1 17.95 -4.99 -13.87
C MET A 1 16.58 -4.39 -13.65
N ILE A 2 15.64 -4.60 -14.58
CA ILE A 2 14.22 -4.26 -14.36
C ILE A 2 13.62 -5.45 -13.62
N ILE A 3 13.25 -5.27 -12.35
CA ILE A 3 12.59 -6.32 -11.58
C ILE A 3 11.11 -6.29 -11.98
N THR A 4 10.76 -7.01 -13.05
CA THR A 4 9.36 -7.21 -13.41
C THR A 4 8.74 -8.22 -12.44
N THR A 5 7.62 -7.84 -11.84
CA THR A 5 6.90 -8.71 -10.92
C THR A 5 5.63 -9.20 -11.59
N VAL A 6 5.43 -10.51 -11.63
CA VAL A 6 4.23 -11.11 -12.23
C VAL A 6 3.06 -10.97 -11.26
N CYS A 7 1.88 -10.62 -11.78
CA CYS A 7 0.67 -10.58 -11.00
C CYS A 7 0.19 -11.99 -10.67
N ILE A 8 0.20 -12.37 -9.38
CA ILE A 8 -0.30 -13.67 -8.91
C ILE A 8 -1.79 -13.93 -9.18
N ARG A 9 -2.58 -12.90 -9.54
CA ARG A 9 -4.02 -13.01 -9.80
C ARG A 9 -4.34 -13.29 -11.26
N CYS A 10 -3.74 -12.52 -12.17
CA CYS A 10 -4.04 -12.59 -13.60
C CYS A 10 -2.86 -13.09 -14.45
N GLY A 11 -1.70 -13.35 -13.85
CA GLY A 11 -0.50 -13.85 -14.55
C GLY A 11 0.22 -12.83 -15.44
N ARG A 12 -0.27 -11.58 -15.55
CA ARG A 12 0.35 -10.53 -16.37
C ARG A 12 1.50 -9.84 -15.64
N ASP A 13 2.47 -9.34 -16.39
CA ASP A 13 3.55 -8.52 -15.85
C ASP A 13 3.01 -7.19 -15.30
N ARG A 14 3.42 -6.86 -14.07
CA ARG A 14 3.09 -5.55 -13.46
C ARG A 14 3.94 -4.46 -14.07
N ILE A 15 3.33 -3.28 -14.22
CA ILE A 15 3.97 -2.08 -14.76
C ILE A 15 4.39 -1.14 -13.63
N LEU A 16 5.51 -0.45 -13.81
CA LEU A 16 5.95 0.60 -12.87
C LEU A 16 4.99 1.79 -12.99
N PHE A 17 4.27 2.09 -11.91
CA PHE A 17 3.32 3.20 -11.84
C PHE A 17 4.00 4.48 -11.34
N LYS A 18 4.77 4.37 -10.26
CA LYS A 18 5.41 5.53 -9.64
C LYS A 18 6.73 5.11 -9.00
N LYS A 19 7.75 5.94 -9.15
CA LYS A 19 9.01 5.82 -8.45
C LYS A 19 9.31 7.11 -7.72
N TRP A 20 9.69 7.04 -6.45
CA TRP A 20 10.05 8.21 -5.67
C TRP A 20 11.13 7.87 -4.65
N THR A 21 11.91 8.88 -4.29
CA THR A 21 12.96 8.77 -3.28
C THR A 21 12.53 9.50 -2.03
N GLU A 22 12.44 8.81 -0.91
CA GLU A 22 12.20 9.41 0.39
C GLU A 22 13.51 9.46 1.17
N LYS A 23 13.84 10.65 1.67
CA LYS A 23 14.92 10.82 2.64
C LYS A 23 14.31 10.64 4.03
N SER A 24 14.73 9.60 4.74
CA SER A 24 14.33 9.38 6.12
C SER A 24 14.90 10.50 6.99
N GLU A 25 14.04 11.27 7.64
CA GLU A 25 14.44 12.35 8.55
C GLU A 25 15.22 11.82 9.77
N SER A 26 14.97 10.57 10.16
CA SER A 26 15.56 9.94 11.35
C SER A 26 17.05 9.61 11.17
N ASN A 27 17.41 9.06 10.01
CA ASN A 27 18.73 8.45 9.79
C ASN A 27 19.45 8.99 8.54
N GLY A 28 18.88 9.99 7.85
CA GLY A 28 19.44 10.56 6.62
C GLY A 28 19.48 9.60 5.42
N LYS A 29 19.00 8.36 5.59
CA LYS A 29 19.01 7.31 4.56
C LYS A 29 18.04 7.65 3.44
N ILE A 30 18.54 7.63 2.21
CA ILE A 30 17.74 7.76 0.99
C ILE A 30 17.16 6.38 0.66
N THR A 31 15.84 6.26 0.68
CA THR A 31 15.11 5.04 0.30
C THR A 31 14.43 5.28 -1.04
N THR A 32 14.72 4.43 -2.02
CA THR A 32 14.04 4.47 -3.32
C THR A 32 12.86 3.51 -3.28
N ASN A 33 11.66 4.05 -3.42
CA ASN A 33 10.41 3.31 -3.44
C ASN A 33 9.88 3.23 -4.87
N GLU A 34 9.39 2.04 -5.25
CA GLU A 34 8.83 1.75 -6.57
C GLU A 34 7.46 1.08 -6.42
N LEU A 35 6.42 1.76 -6.89
CA LEU A 35 5.06 1.26 -6.91
C LEU A 35 4.76 0.61 -8.27
N HIS A 36 4.34 -0.64 -8.22
CA HIS A 36 4.00 -1.45 -9.37
C HIS A 36 2.51 -1.81 -9.35
N VAL A 37 1.82 -1.69 -10.49
CA VAL A 37 0.38 -1.95 -10.63
C VAL A 37 0.10 -3.00 -11.70
N CYS A 38 -1.05 -3.65 -11.60
CA CYS A 38 -1.50 -4.58 -12.63
C CYS A 38 -2.02 -3.79 -13.85
N PRO A 39 -1.62 -4.11 -15.09
CA PRO A 39 -2.12 -3.43 -16.28
C PRO A 39 -3.60 -3.78 -16.57
N ASP A 40 -4.09 -4.88 -16.03
CA ASP A 40 -5.47 -5.33 -16.16
C ASP A 40 -6.37 -4.58 -15.17
N SER A 41 -7.29 -3.75 -15.70
CA SER A 41 -8.12 -2.86 -14.89
C SER A 41 -9.13 -3.61 -14.02
N GLU A 42 -9.63 -4.75 -14.46
CA GLU A 42 -10.55 -5.57 -13.67
C GLU A 42 -9.82 -6.23 -12.51
N CYS A 43 -8.64 -6.80 -12.78
CA CYS A 43 -7.77 -7.33 -11.75
C CYS A 43 -7.37 -6.25 -10.74
N GLN A 44 -7.00 -5.05 -11.21
CA GLN A 44 -6.59 -3.94 -10.35
C GLN A 44 -7.73 -3.44 -9.44
N LYS A 45 -8.96 -3.32 -9.97
CA LYS A 45 -10.14 -2.94 -9.18
C LYS A 45 -10.40 -3.86 -7.99
N ILE A 46 -10.23 -5.18 -8.18
CA ILE A 46 -10.37 -6.16 -7.08
C ILE A 46 -9.33 -5.91 -5.99
N VAL A 47 -8.10 -5.57 -6.39
CA VAL A 47 -7.02 -5.27 -5.44
C VAL A 47 -7.33 -4.00 -4.65
N ASP A 48 -7.76 -2.96 -5.35
CA ASP A 48 -8.04 -1.64 -4.78
C ASP A 48 -9.23 -1.71 -3.81
N GLN A 49 -10.28 -2.45 -4.15
CA GLN A 49 -11.41 -2.70 -3.25
C GLN A 49 -10.95 -3.38 -1.95
N LYS A 50 -10.13 -4.43 -2.04
CA LYS A 50 -9.59 -5.10 -0.85
C LYS A 50 -8.71 -4.18 -0.02
N PHE A 51 -7.91 -3.33 -0.65
CA PHE A 51 -7.11 -2.34 0.07
C PHE A 51 -7.97 -1.28 0.76
N ALA A 52 -9.08 -0.85 0.15
CA ALA A 52 -10.03 0.07 0.75
C ALA A 52 -10.68 -0.54 2.00
N GLU A 53 -11.20 -1.76 1.89
CA GLU A 53 -11.81 -2.50 3.01
C GLU A 53 -10.81 -2.72 4.16
N MET A 54 -9.56 -3.09 3.86
CA MET A 54 -8.52 -3.23 4.88
C MET A 54 -8.17 -1.90 5.54
N ARG A 55 -8.15 -0.79 4.78
CA ARG A 55 -7.87 0.54 5.31
C ARG A 55 -8.98 1.01 6.24
N GLU A 56 -10.24 0.78 5.87
CA GLU A 56 -11.41 1.10 6.69
C GLU A 56 -11.36 0.35 8.02
N LYS A 57 -11.22 -0.98 7.99
CA LYS A 57 -11.08 -1.81 9.21
C LYS A 57 -9.92 -1.36 10.10
N ARG A 58 -8.81 -0.96 9.48
CA ARG A 58 -7.66 -0.42 10.23
C ARG A 58 -8.01 0.91 10.88
N MET A 59 -8.67 1.84 10.17
CA MET A 59 -9.11 3.11 10.73
C MET A 59 -10.10 2.91 11.89
N GLU A 60 -11.09 2.04 11.73
CA GLU A 60 -12.03 1.68 12.81
C GLU A 60 -11.31 1.13 14.04
N SER A 61 -10.32 0.25 13.83
CA SER A 61 -9.52 -0.32 14.91
C SER A 61 -8.69 0.75 15.63
N GLU A 62 -8.11 1.70 14.91
CA GLU A 62 -7.35 2.79 15.50
C GLU A 62 -8.27 3.77 16.26
N ILE A 63 -9.46 4.08 15.73
CA ILE A 63 -10.49 4.89 16.43
C ILE A 63 -10.95 4.19 17.71
N ARG A 64 -11.17 2.87 17.66
CA ARG A 64 -11.55 2.11 18.85
C ARG A 64 -10.47 2.16 19.92
N LYS A 65 -9.19 2.05 19.53
CA LYS A 65 -8.05 2.17 20.45
C LYS A 65 -7.91 3.59 21.01
N SER A 66 -8.12 4.63 20.21
CA SER A 66 -8.04 6.02 20.69
C SER A 66 -9.17 6.34 21.67
N ASN A 67 -10.40 5.90 21.36
CA ASN A 67 -11.54 6.08 22.26
C ASN A 67 -11.35 5.35 23.60
N LEU A 68 -10.77 4.13 23.59
CA LEU A 68 -10.47 3.39 24.83
C LEU A 68 -9.41 4.08 25.70
N LYS A 69 -8.50 4.85 25.10
CA LYS A 69 -7.50 5.63 25.84
C LYS A 69 -8.12 6.86 26.52
N LEU A 70 -9.11 7.50 25.89
CA LEU A 70 -9.80 8.67 26.45
C LEU A 70 -10.70 8.33 27.65
N THR A 71 -11.31 7.13 27.69
CA THR A 71 -12.19 6.73 28.80
C THR A 71 -11.44 6.27 30.05
N LYS A 72 -10.10 6.16 29.99
CA LYS A 72 -9.25 5.70 31.10
C LYS A 72 -8.38 6.81 31.72
N SER A 73 -8.51 8.05 31.25
CA SER A 73 -7.84 9.23 31.81
C SER A 73 -8.75 10.02 32.73
#